data_AF-A0A133NSD2-F1
#
_entry.id   AF-A0A133NSD2-F1
#
_cell.length_a   1.000
_cell.length_b   1.000
_cell.length_c   1.000
_cell.angle_alpha   90.00
_cell.angle_beta   90.00
_cell.angle_gamma   90.00
#
_symmetry.space_group_name_H-M   'P 1'
#
loop_
_entity.id
_entity.type
_entity.pdbx_description
1 polymer ?
#
loop_
_entity_poly.entity_id
_entity_poly.type
_entity_poly.pdbx_seq_one_letter_code
_entity_poly.pdbx_strand_id
1 'polypeptide(L)'
;MNKNYNQNYTKEEISAILAKIKDCIKNDRFTISLNENRQENINFIREYNIRSDIQKNILLNIEVEDFCHSLKNKKEAMSMKHFTYSRHE
;
A
#
# COMPACT_ATOMS: atom_id res chain seq x y z
N MET A 1 -19.56 9.07 10.70
CA MET A 1 -18.26 9.45 10.10
C MET A 1 -17.14 8.93 10.98
N ASN A 2 -16.29 8.04 10.45
CA ASN A 2 -15.31 7.27 11.22
C ASN A 2 -14.03 8.08 11.42
N LYS A 3 -13.62 8.34 12.67
CA LYS A 3 -12.52 9.24 13.08
C LYS A 3 -11.10 8.76 12.68
N ASN A 4 -10.99 7.69 11.88
CA ASN A 4 -9.73 7.01 11.56
C ASN A 4 -9.17 7.29 10.15
N TYR A 5 -9.91 8.03 9.31
CA TYR A 5 -9.46 8.42 7.98
C TYR A 5 -8.77 9.77 8.05
N ASN A 6 -7.44 9.79 7.90
CA ASN A 6 -6.72 11.05 7.74
C ASN A 6 -6.67 11.38 6.24
N GLN A 7 -7.51 12.34 5.83
CA GLN A 7 -7.61 12.84 4.47
C GLN A 7 -6.72 14.07 4.22
N ASN A 8 -6.03 14.58 5.25
CA ASN A 8 -5.28 15.82 5.17
C ASN A 8 -3.84 15.59 4.69
N TYR A 9 -3.66 14.84 3.59
CA TYR A 9 -2.39 14.76 2.89
C TYR A 9 -2.49 15.55 1.59
N THR A 10 -1.54 16.44 1.36
CA THR A 10 -1.43 17.07 0.05
C THR A 10 -0.90 16.05 -0.97
N LYS A 11 -1.23 16.24 -2.24
CA LYS A 11 -0.69 15.42 -3.34
C LYS A 11 0.84 15.39 -3.32
N GLU A 12 1.47 16.49 -2.89
CA GLU A 12 2.92 16.61 -2.77
C GLU A 12 3.50 15.70 -1.67
N GLU A 13 2.85 15.62 -0.50
CA GLU A 13 3.28 14.70 0.56
C GLU A 13 3.13 13.24 0.16
N ILE A 14 2.03 12.90 -0.53
CA ILE A 14 1.80 11.56 -1.06
C ILE A 14 2.87 11.23 -2.11
N SER A 15 3.17 12.17 -3.01
CA SER A 15 4.24 12.03 -4.02
C SER A 15 5.60 11.77 -3.37
N ALA A 16 5.96 12.53 -2.33
CA ALA A 16 7.23 12.36 -1.62
C ALA A 16 7.32 10.99 -0.91
N ILE A 17 6.24 10.51 -0.31
CA ILE A 17 6.19 9.19 0.32
C ILE A 17 6.25 8.09 -0.74
N LEU A 18 5.49 8.22 -1.81
CA LEU A 18 5.46 7.29 -2.93
C LEU A 18 6.83 7.17 -3.60
N ALA A 19 7.53 8.29 -3.78
CA ALA A 19 8.90 8.30 -4.31
C ALA A 19 9.85 7.48 -3.44
N LYS A 20 9.77 7.62 -2.10
CA LYS A 20 10.57 6.80 -1.17
C LYS A 20 10.21 5.33 -1.23
N ILE A 21 8.92 5.01 -1.35
CA ILE A 21 8.45 3.62 -1.48
C ILE A 21 8.99 3.02 -2.79
N LYS A 22 8.83 3.72 -3.92
CA LYS A 22 9.34 3.30 -5.22
C LYS A 22 10.85 3.10 -5.21
N ASP A 23 11.61 3.97 -4.54
CA ASP A 23 13.05 3.79 -4.35
C ASP A 23 13.38 2.51 -3.58
N CYS A 24 12.71 2.25 -2.46
CA CYS A 24 12.91 1.01 -1.70
C CYS A 24 12.61 -0.23 -2.54
N ILE A 25 11.54 -0.22 -3.34
CA ILE A 25 11.18 -1.35 -4.21
C ILE A 25 12.23 -1.57 -5.30
N LYS A 26 12.73 -0.50 -5.92
CA LYS A 26 13.81 -0.58 -6.93
C LYS A 26 15.10 -1.19 -6.36
N ASN A 27 15.37 -0.95 -5.08
CA ASN A 27 16.51 -1.52 -4.37
C ASN A 27 16.22 -2.89 -3.75
N ASP A 28 15.11 -3.56 -4.08
CA ASP A 28 14.68 -4.84 -3.49
C ASP A 28 14.50 -4.80 -1.96
N ARG A 29 14.34 -3.61 -1.37
CA ARG A 29 14.15 -3.39 0.08
C ARG A 29 12.68 -3.33 0.46
N PHE A 30 11.91 -4.36 0.10
CA PHE A 30 10.50 -4.46 0.48
C PHE A 30 10.11 -5.90 0.84
N THR A 31 9.01 -6.06 1.57
CA THR A 31 8.47 -7.38 1.92
C THR A 31 6.95 -7.33 1.92
N ILE A 32 6.31 -8.30 1.27
CA ILE A 32 4.86 -8.46 1.31
C ILE A 32 4.48 -9.29 2.53
N SER A 33 3.57 -8.76 3.34
CA SER A 33 3.06 -9.49 4.50
C SER A 33 2.07 -10.57 4.06
N LEU A 34 2.42 -11.83 4.34
CA LEU A 34 1.68 -13.05 3.95
C LEU A 34 1.30 -13.92 5.16
N ASN A 35 0.94 -13.29 6.29
CA ASN A 35 0.52 -14.03 7.48
C ASN A 35 -0.98 -14.42 7.43
N GLU A 36 -1.42 -15.21 8.40
CA GLU A 36 -2.82 -15.67 8.54
C GLU A 36 -3.86 -14.54 8.60
N ASN A 37 -3.47 -13.35 9.08
CA ASN A 37 -4.33 -12.16 9.12
C ASN A 37 -4.35 -11.40 7.77
N ARG A 38 -3.61 -11.89 6.77
CA ARG A 38 -3.46 -11.32 5.42
C ARG A 38 -3.89 -12.34 4.35
N GLN A 39 -4.88 -13.18 4.66
CA GLN A 39 -5.35 -14.22 3.74
C GLN A 39 -5.76 -13.68 2.37
N GLU A 40 -6.35 -12.48 2.32
CA GLU A 40 -6.67 -11.78 1.06
C GLU A 40 -5.44 -11.58 0.16
N ASN A 41 -4.29 -11.18 0.74
CA ASN A 41 -3.05 -11.04 -0.03
C ASN A 41 -2.60 -12.38 -0.60
N ILE A 42 -2.71 -13.45 0.21
CA ILE A 42 -2.30 -14.80 -0.17
C ILE A 42 -3.20 -15.31 -1.31
N ASN A 43 -4.52 -15.11 -1.18
CA ASN A 43 -5.49 -15.49 -2.19
C ASN A 43 -5.25 -14.75 -3.50
N PHE A 44 -5.11 -13.42 -3.44
CA PHE A 44 -4.87 -12.58 -4.63
C PHE A 44 -3.57 -12.95 -5.35
N ILE A 45 -2.49 -13.18 -4.61
CA ILE A 45 -1.22 -13.61 -5.20
C ILE A 45 -1.34 -14.98 -5.87
N ARG A 46 -2.07 -15.92 -5.26
CA ARG A 46 -2.26 -17.27 -5.80
C ARG A 46 -3.19 -17.27 -7.02
N GLU A 47 -4.32 -16.59 -6.92
CA GLU A 47 -5.36 -16.54 -7.96
C GLU A 47 -4.84 -15.95 -9.26
N TYR A 48 -4.09 -14.85 -9.16
CA TYR A 48 -3.54 -14.16 -10.33
C TYR A 48 -2.09 -14.56 -10.64
N ASN A 49 -1.56 -15.58 -9.97
CA ASN A 49 -0.17 -16.04 -10.11
C ASN A 49 0.86 -14.88 -10.05
N ILE A 50 0.70 -14.00 -9.06
CA ILE A 50 1.47 -12.77 -8.95
C ILE A 50 2.87 -13.08 -8.43
N ARG A 51 3.79 -13.32 -9.36
CA ARG A 51 5.22 -13.53 -9.09
C ARG A 51 5.90 -12.26 -8.60
N SER A 52 7.08 -12.39 -8.00
CA SER A 52 7.81 -11.27 -7.39
C SER A 52 8.08 -10.11 -8.35
N ASP A 53 8.32 -10.39 -9.64
CA ASP A 53 8.45 -9.38 -10.69
C ASP A 53 7.14 -8.61 -10.94
N ILE A 54 6.02 -9.32 -10.99
CA ILE A 54 4.68 -8.73 -11.11
C ILE A 54 4.35 -7.90 -9.85
N GLN A 55 4.69 -8.39 -8.66
CA GLN A 55 4.52 -7.64 -7.41
C GLN A 55 5.27 -6.31 -7.43
N LYS A 56 6.55 -6.32 -7.86
CA LYS A 56 7.32 -5.09 -8.04
C LYS A 56 6.66 -4.16 -9.06
N ASN A 57 6.22 -4.71 -10.19
CA ASN A 57 5.57 -3.92 -11.23
C ASN A 57 4.29 -3.26 -10.72
N ILE A 58 3.42 -4.00 -10.03
CA ILE A 58 2.19 -3.46 -9.43
C ILE A 58 2.54 -2.30 -8.49
N LEU A 59 3.50 -2.48 -7.58
CA LEU A 59 3.88 -1.45 -6.61
C LEU A 59 4.53 -0.21 -7.27
N LEU A 60 5.28 -0.39 -8.36
CA LEU A 60 5.91 0.71 -9.10
C LEU A 60 4.91 1.53 -9.92
N ASN A 61 3.83 0.91 -10.38
CA ASN A 61 2.78 1.56 -11.17
C ASN A 61 1.74 2.32 -10.33
N ILE A 62 1.78 2.22 -9.00
CA ILE A 62 0.88 3.01 -8.15
C ILE A 62 1.18 4.51 -8.35
N GLU A 63 0.15 5.30 -8.65
CA GLU A 63 0.24 6.75 -8.83
C GLU A 63 -0.34 7.51 -7.64
N VAL A 64 -0.02 8.81 -7.53
CA VAL A 64 -0.55 9.67 -6.46
C VAL A 64 -2.09 9.69 -6.49
N GLU A 65 -2.67 9.53 -7.67
CA GLU A 65 -4.11 9.55 -7.91
C GLU A 65 -4.82 8.25 -7.47
N ASP A 66 -4.09 7.13 -7.35
CA ASP A 66 -4.62 5.89 -6.77
C ASP A 66 -4.85 5.96 -5.25
N PHE A 67 -4.31 6.98 -4.58
CA PHE A 67 -4.45 7.16 -3.14
C PHE A 67 -5.68 7.99 -2.78
N CYS A 68 -6.74 7.34 -2.31
CA CYS A 68 -7.95 8.03 -1.86
C CYS A 68 -7.88 8.43 -0.37
N HIS A 69 -7.44 7.51 0.51
CA HIS A 69 -7.35 7.74 1.95
C HIS A 69 -6.16 7.02 2.58
N SER A 70 -5.62 7.58 3.67
CA SER A 70 -4.69 6.86 4.55
C SER A 70 -5.42 6.37 5.80
N LEU A 71 -5.16 5.13 6.20
CA LEU A 71 -5.70 4.53 7.41
C LEU A 71 -4.65 4.55 8.52
N LYS A 72 -4.93 5.26 9.62
CA LYS A 72 -4.17 5.12 10.86
C LYS A 72 -4.60 3.82 11.55
N ASN A 73 -3.67 2.89 11.69
CA ASN A 73 -3.90 1.65 12.41
C ASN A 73 -4.14 1.96 13.90
N LYS A 74 -5.16 1.34 14.52
CA LYS A 74 -5.62 1.63 15.91
C LYS A 74 -4.67 1.15 17.02
N LYS A 75 -3.55 0.52 16.70
CA LYS A 75 -2.54 0.07 17.66
C LYS A 75 -1.33 0.99 17.58
N GLU A 76 -1.13 1.80 18.61
CA GLU A 76 -0.05 2.81 18.72
C GLU A 76 1.37 2.23 18.68
N ALA A 77 1.56 0.92 18.66
CA ALA A 77 2.87 0.29 18.82
C ALA A 77 3.66 0.02 17.52
N MET A 78 3.06 0.06 16.32
CA MET A 78 3.81 -0.16 15.06
C MET A 78 3.24 0.69 13.92
N SER A 79 3.91 1.80 13.65
CA SER A 79 3.57 2.73 12.57
C SER A 79 3.98 2.16 11.20
N MET A 80 3.17 1.26 10.65
CA MET A 80 3.17 0.94 9.22
C MET A 80 2.00 1.69 8.57
N LYS A 81 2.31 2.71 7.77
CA LYS A 81 1.30 3.47 7.01
C LYS A 81 0.68 2.55 5.96
N HIS A 82 -0.61 2.29 6.11
CA HIS A 82 -1.37 1.47 5.17
C HIS A 82 -2.10 2.40 4.19
N PHE A 83 -1.86 2.20 2.90
CA PHE A 83 -2.58 2.86 1.83
C PHE A 83 -3.55 1.87 1.21
N THR A 84 -4.81 2.27 1.05
CA THR A 84 -5.87 1.40 0.50
C THR A 84 -6.40 1.98 -0.81
N TYR A 85 -6.55 1.11 -1.81
CA TYR A 85 -7.21 1.40 -3.08
C TYR A 85 -8.70 1.11 -2.94
N SER A 86 -9.56 2.11 -3.22
CA SER A 86 -11.00 1.90 -3.36
C SER A 86 -11.33 1.91 -4.85
N ARG A 87 -11.67 0.75 -5.41
CA ARG A 87 -12.28 0.65 -6.73
C ARG A 87 -13.66 1.29 -6.64
N HIS A 88 -13.84 2.44 -7.30
CA HIS A 88 -15.17 2.98 -7.54
C HIS A 88 -15.85 2.07 -8.57
N GLU A 89 -16.83 1.29 -8.10
CA GLU A 89 -17.95 0.85 -8.94
C GLU A 89 -18.97 1.99 -9.06
#